data_AF-A0A816TEJ0-F1
#
_entry.id   AF-A0A816TEJ0-F1
#
_cell.length_a   1.000
_cell.length_b   1.000
_cell.length_c   1.000
_cell.angle_alpha   90.00
_cell.angle_beta   90.00
_cell.angle_gamma   90.00
#
_symmetry.space_group_name_H-M   'P 1'
#
loop_
_entity.id
_entity.type
_entity.pdbx_description
1 polymer ?
#
loop_
_entity_poly.entity_id
_entity_poly.type
_entity_poly.pdbx_seq_one_letter_code
_entity_poly.pdbx_strand_id
1 'polypeptide(L)'
;QLSNSTNRLHFNTINMFHIQNKYIEMLFIYMMYRYGYIDASLRFAGLLFTVLQLCVHTMEAANIQEHGDMLNTIIEDTTRELNMEKDPVT
;
A
#
# COMPACT_ATOMS: atom_id res chain seq x y z
N GLN A 1 13.89 -7.06 23.22
CA GLN A 1 13.81 -5.70 22.62
C GLN A 1 12.69 -5.55 21.56
N LEU A 2 12.12 -6.63 21.01
CA LEU A 2 10.98 -6.59 20.05
C LEU A 2 9.64 -6.06 20.60
N SER A 3 9.43 -6.08 21.93
CA SER A 3 8.14 -5.70 22.54
C SER A 3 7.85 -4.19 22.48
N ASN A 4 8.88 -3.34 22.59
CA ASN A 4 8.70 -1.89 22.57
C ASN A 4 8.43 -1.32 21.17
N SER A 5 8.92 -1.97 20.10
CA SER A 5 8.69 -1.54 18.71
C SER A 5 7.25 -1.81 18.26
N THR A 6 6.70 -2.97 18.60
CA THR A 6 5.32 -3.33 18.25
C THR A 6 4.31 -2.44 18.98
N ASN A 7 4.55 -2.15 20.27
CA ASN A 7 3.71 -1.23 21.04
C ASN A 7 3.76 0.21 20.50
N ARG A 8 4.91 0.67 20.03
CA ARG A 8 5.05 1.99 19.38
C ARG A 8 4.34 2.05 18.03
N LEU A 9 4.47 1.00 17.21
CA LEU A 9 3.72 0.90 15.94
C LEU A 9 2.21 0.93 16.20
N HIS A 10 1.74 0.12 17.13
CA HIS A 10 0.31 0.05 17.47
C HIS A 10 -0.22 1.39 18.00
N PHE A 11 0.56 2.08 18.84
CA PHE A 11 0.21 3.40 19.37
C PHE A 11 0.18 4.49 18.26
N ASN A 12 1.15 4.46 17.36
CA ASN A 12 1.21 5.40 16.24
C ASN A 12 0.07 5.19 15.24
N THR A 13 -0.32 3.94 15.01
CA THR A 13 -1.46 3.58 14.15
C THR A 13 -2.78 4.08 14.74
N ILE A 14 -3.00 3.96 16.05
CA ILE A 14 -4.20 4.47 16.73
C ILE A 14 -4.31 6.00 16.57
N ASN A 15 -3.21 6.73 16.80
CA ASN A 15 -3.20 8.19 16.66
C ASN A 15 -3.44 8.61 15.20
N MET A 16 -2.86 7.89 14.24
CA MET A 16 -3.09 8.11 12.82
C MET A 16 -4.57 7.96 12.46
N PHE A 17 -5.22 6.86 12.88
CA PHE A 17 -6.65 6.66 12.62
C PHE A 17 -7.52 7.71 13.30
N HIS A 18 -7.15 8.14 14.51
CA HIS A 18 -7.88 9.21 15.20
C HIS A 18 -7.84 10.54 14.43
N ILE A 19 -6.66 10.92 13.93
CA ILE A 19 -6.49 12.12 13.11
C ILE A 19 -7.26 11.98 11.80
N GLN A 20 -7.15 10.84 11.12
CA GLN A 20 -7.86 10.55 9.87
C GLN A 20 -9.38 10.71 10.05
N ASN A 21 -9.94 10.15 11.12
CA ASN A 21 -11.38 10.23 11.40
C ASN A 21 -11.84 11.68 11.55
N LYS A 22 -11.08 12.53 12.24
CA LYS A 22 -11.39 13.97 12.36
C LYS A 22 -11.40 14.68 11.01
N TYR A 23 -10.43 14.38 10.14
CA TYR A 23 -10.39 14.96 8.79
C TYR A 23 -11.59 14.51 7.94
N ILE A 24 -11.92 13.21 8.00
CA ILE A 24 -13.07 12.66 7.28
C ILE A 24 -14.38 13.29 7.75
N GLU A 25 -14.55 13.45 9.06
CA GLU A 25 -15.72 14.09 9.65
C GLU A 25 -15.87 15.55 9.17
N MET A 26 -14.81 16.35 9.25
CA MET A 26 -14.83 17.74 8.77
C MET A 26 -15.11 17.81 7.27
N LEU A 27 -14.52 16.92 6.48
CA LEU A 27 -14.77 16.85 5.04
C LEU A 27 -16.23 16.54 4.74
N PHE A 28 -16.83 15.57 5.45
CA PHE A 28 -18.23 15.22 5.24
C PHE A 28 -19.17 16.36 5.64
N ILE A 29 -18.91 17.03 6.76
CA ILE A 29 -19.65 18.24 7.18
C ILE A 29 -19.56 19.33 6.11
N TYR A 30 -18.37 19.59 5.58
CA TYR A 30 -18.18 20.56 4.50
C TYR A 30 -18.96 20.19 3.24
N MET A 31 -18.94 18.91 2.86
CA MET A 31 -19.69 18.43 1.70
C MET A 31 -21.20 18.59 1.90
N MET A 32 -21.73 18.26 3.08
CA MET A 32 -23.13 18.48 3.41
C MET A 32 -23.50 19.97 3.34
N TYR A 33 -22.66 20.86 3.87
CA TYR A 33 -22.88 22.30 3.80
C TYR A 33 -22.92 22.82 2.36
N ARG A 34 -22.02 22.32 1.49
CA ARG A 34 -21.87 22.82 0.11
C ARG A 34 -22.88 22.22 -0.88
N TYR A 35 -23.22 20.94 -0.73
CA TYR A 35 -23.98 20.18 -1.74
C TYR A 35 -25.34 19.68 -1.23
N GLY A 36 -25.63 19.79 0.08
CA GLY A 36 -26.78 19.14 0.69
C GLY A 36 -26.57 17.64 0.91
N TYR A 37 -27.43 17.05 1.75
CA TYR A 37 -27.22 15.70 2.29
C TYR A 37 -27.10 14.60 1.21
N ILE A 38 -28.01 14.58 0.23
CA ILE A 38 -28.09 13.51 -0.78
C ILE A 38 -26.85 13.55 -1.68
N ASP A 39 -26.54 14.70 -2.28
CA ASP A 39 -25.39 14.84 -3.18
C ASP A 39 -24.06 14.67 -2.44
N ALA A 40 -23.95 15.17 -1.20
CA ALA A 40 -22.78 14.94 -0.36
C ALA A 40 -22.54 13.44 -0.13
N SER A 41 -23.60 12.69 0.17
CA SER A 41 -23.51 11.24 0.42
C SER A 41 -23.04 10.48 -0.82
N LEU A 42 -23.60 10.79 -2.00
CA LEU A 42 -23.19 10.16 -3.25
C LEU A 42 -21.73 10.46 -3.61
N ARG A 43 -21.33 11.74 -3.48
CA ARG A 43 -19.95 12.16 -3.75
C ARG A 43 -18.98 11.54 -2.77
N PHE A 44 -19.35 11.44 -1.49
CA PHE A 44 -18.52 10.84 -0.46
C PHE A 44 -18.37 9.32 -0.67
N ALA A 45 -19.44 8.63 -1.06
CA ALA A 45 -19.37 7.22 -1.45
C ALA A 45 -18.44 7.01 -2.67
N GLY A 46 -18.51 7.90 -3.67
CA GLY A 46 -17.59 7.90 -4.81
C GLY A 46 -16.13 8.07 -4.39
N LEU A 47 -15.86 9.00 -3.45
CA LEU A 47 -14.52 9.19 -2.89
C LEU A 47 -14.00 7.92 -2.21
N LEU A 48 -14.81 7.26 -1.37
CA LEU A 48 -14.43 6.00 -0.72
C LEU A 48 -14.14 4.90 -1.75
N PHE A 49 -14.96 4.79 -2.79
CA PHE A 49 -14.74 3.84 -3.87
C PHE A 49 -13.41 4.08 -4.59
N THR A 50 -13.10 5.33 -4.94
CA THR A 50 -11.80 5.67 -5.56
C THR A 50 -10.62 5.34 -4.66
N VAL A 51 -10.72 5.57 -3.34
CA VAL A 51 -9.66 5.20 -2.39
C VAL A 51 -9.47 3.68 -2.35
N LEU A 52 -10.55 2.90 -2.34
CA LEU A 52 -10.48 1.43 -2.38
C LEU A 52 -9.84 0.93 -3.67
N GLN A 53 -10.21 1.50 -4.82
CA GLN A 53 -9.58 1.16 -6.11
C GLN A 53 -8.09 1.48 -6.10
N LEU A 54 -7.71 2.63 -5.55
CA LEU A 54 -6.31 2.99 -5.42
C LEU A 54 -5.54 1.96 -4.58
N CYS A 55 -6.09 1.52 -3.44
CA CYS A 55 -5.48 0.48 -2.61
C CYS A 55 -5.29 -0.84 -3.36
N VAL A 56 -6.28 -1.27 -4.15
CA VAL A 56 -6.16 -2.49 -4.96
C VAL A 56 -5.03 -2.34 -5.99
N HIS A 57 -4.98 -1.21 -6.70
CA HIS A 57 -3.94 -0.97 -7.70
C HIS A 57 -2.54 -0.87 -7.11
N THR A 58 -2.36 -0.26 -5.94
CA THR A 58 -1.05 -0.26 -5.27
C THR A 58 -0.65 -1.66 -4.81
N MET A 59 -1.59 -2.49 -4.36
CA MET A 59 -1.31 -3.89 -4.02
C MET A 59 -0.90 -4.71 -5.25
N GLU A 60 -1.62 -4.54 -6.37
CA GLU A 60 -1.28 -5.19 -7.64
C GLU A 60 0.09 -4.74 -8.16
N ALA A 61 0.40 -3.44 -8.08
CA ALA A 61 1.69 -2.90 -8.47
C ALA A 61 2.84 -3.46 -7.61
N ALA A 62 2.62 -3.59 -6.30
CA ALA A 62 3.59 -4.22 -5.39
C ALA A 62 3.85 -5.69 -5.76
N ASN A 63 2.80 -6.44 -6.11
CA ASN A 63 2.93 -7.83 -6.54
C ASN A 63 3.71 -7.98 -7.86
N ILE A 64 3.48 -7.07 -8.83
CA ILE A 64 4.24 -7.04 -10.09
C ILE A 64 5.73 -6.78 -9.81
N GLN A 65 6.02 -5.87 -8.89
CA GLN A 65 7.40 -5.55 -8.51
C GLN A 65 8.09 -6.75 -7.84
N GLU A 66 7.41 -7.45 -6.93
CA GLU A 66 7.93 -8.67 -6.30
C GLU A 66 8.25 -9.76 -7.32
N HIS A 67 7.40 -9.96 -8.33
CA HIS A 67 7.69 -10.89 -9.43
C HIS A 67 8.90 -10.46 -10.28
N GLY A 68 9.09 -9.15 -10.50
CA GLY A 68 10.27 -8.63 -11.20
C GLY A 68 11.56 -8.93 -10.44
N ASP A 69 11.57 -8.70 -9.13
CA ASP A 69 12.73 -8.97 -8.28
C ASP A 69 13.04 -10.49 -8.21
N MET A 70 12.00 -11.32 -8.18
CA MET A 70 12.15 -12.78 -8.25
C MET A 70 12.78 -13.22 -9.58
N LEU A 71 12.32 -12.68 -10.71
CA LEU A 71 12.88 -13.00 -12.03
C LEU A 71 14.34 -12.57 -12.15
N ASN A 72 14.69 -11.39 -11.64
CA ASN A 72 16.08 -10.92 -11.62
C ASN A 72 16.97 -11.88 -10.81
N THR A 73 16.50 -12.36 -9.67
CA THR A 73 17.23 -13.35 -8.85
C THR A 73 17.45 -14.66 -9.61
N ILE A 74 16.42 -15.17 -10.30
CA ILE A 74 16.55 -16.39 -11.12
C ILE A 74 17.57 -16.17 -12.25
N ILE A 75 17.54 -15.01 -12.90
CA ILE A 75 18.50 -14.67 -13.97
C ILE A 75 19.93 -14.63 -13.42
N GLU A 76 20.14 -14.01 -12.26
CA GLU A 76 21.46 -13.94 -11.61
C GLU A 76 21.97 -15.34 -11.25
N ASP A 77 21.15 -16.18 -10.62
CA ASP A 77 21.52 -17.55 -10.26
C ASP A 77 21.83 -18.40 -11.50
N THR A 78 20.99 -18.32 -12.53
CA THR A 78 21.21 -19.05 -13.80
C THR A 78 22.49 -18.58 -14.49
N THR A 79 22.76 -17.26 -14.47
CA THR A 79 23.99 -16.70 -15.04
C THR A 79 25.23 -17.15 -14.27
N ARG A 80 25.15 -17.24 -12.94
CA ARG A 80 26.23 -17.77 -12.10
C ARG A 80 26.51 -19.24 -12.43
N GLU A 81 25.47 -20.08 -12.50
CA GLU A 81 25.61 -21.50 -12.82
C GLU A 81 26.24 -21.73 -14.20
N LEU A 82 25.76 -21.01 -15.23
CA LEU A 82 26.32 -21.09 -16.58
C LEU A 82 27.78 -20.66 -16.68
N ASN A 83 28.20 -19.68 -15.86
CA ASN A 83 29.59 -19.24 -15.82
C ASN A 83 30.49 -20.21 -15.04
N MET A 84 29.96 -20.88 -14.00
CA MET A 84 30.69 -21.93 -13.28
C MET A 84 30.87 -23.20 -14.13
N GLU A 85 29.92 -23.52 -15.00
CA GLU A 85 30.04 -24.65 -15.96
C GLU A 85 31.06 -24.36 -17.07
N LYS A 86 31.29 -23.09 -17.40
CA LYS A 86 32.30 -22.65 -18.39
C LYS A 86 33.75 -22.66 -17.87
N ASP A 87 33.96 -22.78 -16.56
CA ASP A 87 35.28 -23.01 -15.95
C ASP A 87 35.40 -24.49 -15.53
N PRO A 88 35.59 -25.44 -16.46
CA PRO A 88 36.02 -26.76 -16.08
C PRO A 88 37.46 -26.63 -15.57
N VAL A 89 37.62 -26.86 -14.27
CA VAL A 89 38.88 -27.10 -13.56
C VAL A 89 39.93 -27.72 -14.50
N THR A 90 40.96 -26.94 -14.81
CA THR A 90 42.26 -27.44 -15.32
C THR A 90 42.91 -28.35 -14.29
#